data_AF-A0AB37R0M1-F1
#
_entry.id   AF-A0AB37R0M1-F1
#
_cell.length_a   1.000
_cell.length_b   1.000
_cell.length_c   1.000
_cell.angle_alpha   90.00
_cell.angle_beta   90.00
_cell.angle_gamma   90.00
#
_symmetry.space_group_name_H-M   'P 1'
#
loop_
_entity.id
_entity.type
_entity.pdbx_description
1 polymer ?
#
loop_
_entity_poly.entity_id
_entity_poly.type
_entity_poly.pdbx_seq_one_letter_code
_entity_poly.pdbx_strand_id
1 'polypeptide(L)'
;RLFTLLGRQAGYTGVLSVGRVQTPTLRLVVDRDREIANFIPKPFWNLDVQLCAAGHSFLAKWVADESVTDDEGRCLDQSAATAALNALQNSQMATTISVETERARDSAPLPFDLSTLQEVCSAKFGLGVQETLDVAQALYETHKATTYPRTDCGYLP
;
A
#
# COMPACT_ATOMS: atom_id res chain seq x y z
N ARG A 1 32.15 7.32 13.12
CA ARG A 1 33.61 7.36 12.86
C ARG A 1 34.18 5.98 12.56
N LEU A 2 33.92 4.95 13.38
CA LEU A 2 34.38 3.58 13.15
C LEU A 2 34.15 3.08 11.71
N PHE A 3 32.90 3.07 11.24
CA PHE A 3 32.55 2.60 9.90
C PHE A 3 33.24 3.37 8.77
N THR A 4 33.44 4.68 8.93
CA THR A 4 34.19 5.48 7.95
C THR A 4 35.65 5.06 7.88
N LEU A 5 36.30 4.75 9.01
CA LEU A 5 37.68 4.28 9.03
C LEU A 5 37.81 2.91 8.38
N LEU A 6 36.88 1.99 8.67
CA LEU A 6 36.82 0.68 8.03
C LEU A 6 36.61 0.79 6.51
N GLY A 7 35.71 1.68 6.07
CA GLY A 7 35.49 1.96 4.65
C GLY A 7 36.76 2.49 3.96
N ARG A 8 37.50 3.40 4.61
CA ARG A 8 38.76 3.94 4.07
C ARG A 8 39.85 2.88 3.93
N GLN A 9 39.95 1.96 4.89
CA GLN A 9 40.86 0.80 4.77
C GLN A 9 40.49 -0.09 3.57
N ALA A 10 39.20 -0.18 3.23
CA ALA A 10 38.70 -0.90 2.06
C ALA A 10 38.70 -0.07 0.76
N GLY A 11 39.30 1.13 0.75
CA GLY A 11 39.41 1.98 -0.46
C GLY A 11 38.27 2.98 -0.68
N TYR A 12 37.28 3.06 0.22
CA TYR A 12 36.20 4.04 0.13
C TYR A 12 36.66 5.43 0.62
N THR A 13 36.56 6.45 -0.23
CA THR A 13 37.05 7.81 0.06
C THR A 13 36.02 8.72 0.77
N GLY A 14 34.76 8.28 0.88
CA GLY A 14 33.67 9.06 1.47
C GLY A 14 33.50 8.90 2.99
N VAL A 15 32.35 9.35 3.49
CA VAL A 15 31.93 9.20 4.89
C VAL A 15 30.82 8.16 5.00
N LEU A 16 31.01 7.17 5.88
CA LEU A 16 29.95 6.24 6.27
C LEU A 16 29.37 6.68 7.62
N SER A 17 28.33 7.53 7.56
CA SER A 17 27.62 8.02 8.73
C SER A 17 26.71 6.94 9.31
N VAL A 18 26.70 6.84 10.64
CA VAL A 18 25.82 5.91 11.37
C VAL A 18 25.12 6.71 12.46
N GLY A 19 23.81 6.58 12.56
CA GLY A 19 23.02 7.26 13.58
C GLY A 19 21.66 6.63 13.79
N ARG A 20 21.07 6.90 14.96
CA ARG A 20 19.82 6.27 15.43
C ARG A 20 18.57 6.55 14.56
N VAL A 21 18.61 7.55 13.68
CA VAL A 21 17.51 7.91 12.76
C VAL A 21 17.92 7.61 11.32
N GLN A 22 18.99 8.24 10.83
CA GLN A 22 19.45 8.06 9.44
C GLN A 22 19.68 6.60 9.03
N THR A 23 20.22 5.77 9.93
CA THR A 23 20.57 4.38 9.60
C THR A 23 19.32 3.49 9.54
N PRO A 24 18.38 3.54 10.50
CA PRO A 24 17.07 2.90 10.33
C PRO A 24 16.27 3.39 9.12
N THR A 25 16.28 4.69 8.81
CA THR A 25 15.61 5.22 7.60
C THR A 25 16.22 4.63 6.33
N LEU A 26 17.55 4.59 6.23
CA LEU A 26 18.23 3.94 5.09
C LEU A 26 17.90 2.45 5.00
N ARG A 27 17.80 1.76 6.15
CA ARG A 27 17.45 0.34 6.20
C ARG A 27 16.08 0.05 5.59
N LEU A 28 15.07 0.90 5.81
CA LEU A 28 13.74 0.71 5.19
C LEU A 28 13.82 0.65 3.66
N VAL A 29 14.64 1.52 3.05
CA VAL A 29 14.84 1.54 1.60
C VAL A 29 15.61 0.31 1.15
N VAL A 30 16.72 -0.02 1.83
CA VAL A 30 17.55 -1.18 1.47
C VAL A 30 16.80 -2.51 1.61
N ASP A 31 15.99 -2.66 2.66
CA ASP A 31 15.20 -3.88 2.88
C ASP A 31 14.12 -3.99 1.78
N ARG A 32 13.45 -2.89 1.40
CA ARG A 32 12.51 -2.87 0.27
C ARG A 32 13.18 -3.17 -1.07
N ASP A 33 14.35 -2.62 -1.34
CA ASP A 33 15.11 -2.90 -2.57
C ASP A 33 15.50 -4.37 -2.64
N ARG A 34 15.87 -4.99 -1.51
CA ARG A 34 16.16 -6.42 -1.43
C ARG A 34 14.91 -7.27 -1.61
N GLU A 35 13.77 -6.88 -1.05
CA GLU A 35 12.48 -7.56 -1.30
C GLU A 35 12.17 -7.56 -2.80
N ILE A 36 12.32 -6.41 -3.47
CA ILE A 36 12.09 -6.27 -4.91
C ILE A 36 13.09 -7.11 -5.71
N ALA A 37 14.39 -7.03 -5.39
CA ALA A 37 15.43 -7.76 -6.11
C ALA A 37 15.30 -9.28 -5.98
N ASN A 38 14.77 -9.76 -4.86
CA ASN A 38 14.54 -11.18 -4.60
C ASN A 38 13.11 -11.64 -4.95
N PHE A 39 12.24 -10.74 -5.45
CA PHE A 39 10.89 -11.09 -5.85
C PHE A 39 10.93 -11.99 -7.10
N ILE A 40 10.34 -13.18 -6.99
CA ILE A 40 10.18 -14.12 -8.10
C ILE A 40 8.70 -14.10 -8.48
N PRO A 41 8.33 -13.50 -9.63
CA PRO A 41 6.95 -13.52 -10.10
C PRO A 41 6.46 -14.96 -10.31
N LYS A 42 5.26 -15.26 -9.82
CA LYS A 42 4.60 -16.55 -10.02
C LYS A 42 3.30 -16.33 -10.78
N PRO A 43 3.00 -17.14 -11.82
CA PRO A 43 1.68 -17.12 -12.44
C PRO A 43 0.63 -17.61 -11.43
N PHE A 44 -0.55 -17.00 -11.49
CA PHE A 44 -1.72 -17.43 -10.75
C PHE A 44 -2.96 -17.26 -11.62
N TRP A 45 -4.04 -17.96 -11.27
CA TRP A 45 -5.27 -17.99 -12.04
C TRP A 45 -6.45 -17.55 -11.19
N ASN A 46 -7.23 -16.61 -11.73
CA ASN A 46 -8.51 -16.17 -11.19
C ASN A 46 -9.59 -16.37 -12.25
N LEU A 47 -10.81 -16.67 -11.82
CA LEU A 47 -11.96 -16.75 -12.70
C LEU A 47 -13.01 -15.74 -12.27
N ASP A 48 -13.37 -14.84 -13.18
CA ASP A 48 -14.51 -13.95 -13.05
C ASP A 48 -15.70 -14.56 -13.79
N VAL A 49 -16.85 -14.62 -13.13
CA VAL A 49 -18.09 -15.21 -13.64
C VAL A 49 -19.15 -14.12 -13.70
N GLN A 50 -19.66 -13.85 -14.90
CA GLN A 50 -20.81 -12.97 -15.09
C GLN A 50 -22.09 -13.70 -14.65
N LEU A 51 -22.70 -13.25 -13.56
CA LEU A 51 -23.98 -13.75 -13.08
C LEU A 51 -25.09 -12.74 -13.32
N CYS A 52 -26.32 -13.21 -13.43
CA CYS A 52 -27.50 -12.38 -13.55
C CYS A 52 -28.55 -12.82 -12.53
N ALA A 53 -29.02 -11.89 -11.70
CA ALA A 53 -30.09 -12.12 -10.74
C ALA A 53 -31.09 -10.97 -10.82
N ALA A 54 -32.39 -11.29 -10.93
CA ALA A 54 -33.47 -10.29 -11.00
C ALA A 54 -33.25 -9.18 -12.05
N GLY A 55 -32.62 -9.51 -13.20
CA GLY A 55 -32.34 -8.55 -14.28
C GLY A 55 -31.09 -7.70 -14.07
N HIS A 56 -30.35 -7.89 -12.97
CA HIS A 56 -29.08 -7.22 -12.70
C HIS A 56 -27.91 -8.16 -12.94
N SER A 57 -26.95 -7.74 -13.76
CA SER A 57 -25.71 -8.48 -13.96
C SER A 57 -24.62 -7.99 -13.01
N PHE A 58 -23.82 -8.92 -12.50
CA PHE A 58 -22.66 -8.63 -11.66
C PHE A 58 -21.56 -9.67 -11.90
N LEU A 59 -20.33 -9.34 -11.50
CA LEU A 59 -19.19 -10.25 -11.54
C LEU A 59 -19.04 -10.94 -10.19
N ALA A 60 -19.01 -12.26 -10.20
CA ALA A 60 -18.61 -13.09 -9.08
C ALA A 60 -17.19 -13.61 -9.30
N LYS A 61 -16.41 -13.71 -8.23
CA LYS A 61 -15.06 -14.30 -8.28
C LYS A 61 -15.10 -15.73 -7.79
N TRP A 62 -14.45 -16.63 -8.50
CA TRP A 62 -14.21 -17.98 -8.02
C TRP A 62 -13.25 -17.96 -6.83
N VAL A 63 -13.58 -18.74 -5.81
CA VAL A 63 -12.72 -19.01 -4.65
C VAL A 63 -12.14 -20.41 -4.82
N ALA A 64 -10.83 -20.49 -4.98
CA ALA A 64 -10.11 -21.75 -5.11
C ALA A 64 -9.97 -22.44 -3.74
N ASP A 65 -9.76 -23.77 -3.77
CA ASP A 65 -9.50 -24.56 -2.57
C ASP A 65 -8.12 -24.23 -1.98
N GLU A 66 -8.01 -24.21 -0.65
CA GLU A 66 -6.76 -23.87 0.05
C GLU A 66 -5.57 -24.78 -0.34
N SER A 67 -5.85 -26.01 -0.78
CA SER A 67 -4.81 -26.95 -1.23
C SER A 67 -4.08 -26.53 -2.51
N VAL A 68 -4.67 -25.62 -3.30
CA VAL A 68 -4.12 -25.15 -4.58
C VAL A 68 -3.81 -23.65 -4.59
N THR A 69 -3.94 -22.97 -3.44
CA THR A 69 -3.67 -21.53 -3.31
C THR A 69 -2.37 -21.25 -2.56
N ASP A 70 -1.86 -20.04 -2.74
CA ASP A 70 -0.84 -19.48 -1.85
C ASP A 70 -1.46 -18.80 -0.61
N ASP A 71 -0.60 -18.23 0.23
CA ASP A 71 -0.98 -17.51 1.46
C ASP A 71 -1.88 -16.28 1.20
N GLU A 72 -1.95 -15.80 -0.05
CA GLU A 72 -2.80 -14.68 -0.48
C GLU A 72 -4.11 -15.18 -1.14
N GLY A 73 -4.38 -16.49 -1.12
CA GLY A 73 -5.58 -17.10 -1.70
C GLY A 73 -5.57 -17.17 -3.23
N ARG A 74 -4.42 -17.00 -3.88
CA ARG A 74 -4.29 -17.05 -5.34
C ARG A 74 -4.06 -18.48 -5.80
N CYS A 75 -4.86 -18.99 -6.73
CA CYS A 75 -4.68 -20.33 -7.27
C CYS A 75 -3.39 -20.42 -8.10
N LEU A 76 -2.47 -21.32 -7.71
CA LEU A 76 -1.20 -21.57 -8.39
C LEU A 76 -1.23 -22.79 -9.33
N ASP A 77 -2.35 -23.50 -9.39
CA ASP A 77 -2.53 -24.68 -10.23
C ASP A 77 -3.44 -24.37 -11.42
N GLN A 78 -2.83 -24.31 -12.61
CA GLN A 78 -3.55 -24.11 -13.87
C GLN A 78 -4.59 -25.19 -14.14
N SER A 79 -4.31 -26.44 -13.76
CA SER A 79 -5.20 -27.58 -14.00
C SER A 79 -6.46 -27.47 -13.15
N ALA A 80 -6.32 -27.07 -11.88
CA ALA A 80 -7.44 -26.78 -10.99
C ALA A 80 -8.30 -25.63 -11.53
N ALA A 81 -7.68 -24.53 -11.96
CA ALA A 81 -8.40 -23.41 -12.57
C ALA A 81 -9.12 -23.81 -13.87
N THR A 82 -8.51 -24.64 -14.72
CA THR A 82 -9.14 -25.12 -15.96
C THR A 82 -10.31 -26.06 -15.66
N ALA A 83 -10.18 -26.94 -14.66
CA ALA A 83 -11.27 -27.80 -14.22
C ALA A 83 -12.45 -26.97 -13.67
N ALA A 84 -12.17 -25.94 -12.87
CA ALA A 84 -13.18 -25.02 -12.36
C ALA A 84 -13.87 -24.25 -13.51
N LEU A 85 -13.12 -23.75 -14.49
CA LEU A 85 -13.68 -23.09 -15.68
C LEU A 85 -14.64 -24.01 -16.45
N ASN A 86 -14.23 -25.25 -16.70
CA ASN A 86 -15.07 -26.23 -17.39
C ASN A 86 -16.34 -26.56 -16.59
N ALA A 87 -16.23 -26.70 -15.26
CA ALA A 87 -17.38 -26.93 -14.39
C ALA A 87 -18.37 -25.75 -14.44
N LEU A 88 -17.85 -24.52 -14.41
CA LEU A 88 -18.64 -23.29 -14.48
C LEU A 88 -19.35 -23.13 -15.83
N GLN A 89 -18.67 -23.41 -16.95
CA GLN A 89 -19.25 -23.33 -18.29
C GLN A 89 -20.39 -24.33 -18.51
N ASN A 90 -20.26 -25.52 -17.91
CA ASN A 90 -21.30 -26.55 -17.97
C ASN A 90 -22.44 -26.34 -16.97
N SER A 91 -22.32 -25.34 -16.08
CA SER A 91 -23.33 -25.01 -15.08
C SER A 91 -24.26 -23.93 -15.61
N GLN A 92 -25.57 -24.16 -15.52
CA GLN A 92 -26.60 -23.18 -15.93
C GLN A 92 -27.21 -22.42 -14.75
N MET A 93 -26.93 -22.85 -13.52
CA MET A 93 -27.53 -22.29 -12.32
C MET A 93 -26.46 -22.03 -11.26
N ALA A 94 -26.61 -20.91 -10.56
CA ALA A 94 -25.85 -20.61 -9.35
C ALA A 94 -26.81 -20.52 -8.17
N THR A 95 -26.44 -21.12 -7.05
CA THR A 95 -27.23 -21.08 -5.81
C THR A 95 -26.56 -20.15 -4.82
N THR A 96 -27.31 -19.17 -4.31
CA THR A 96 -26.83 -18.30 -3.24
C THR A 96 -26.76 -19.06 -1.93
N ILE A 97 -25.57 -19.11 -1.31
CA ILE A 97 -25.34 -19.79 -0.03
C ILE A 97 -25.62 -18.84 1.13
N SER A 98 -25.14 -17.59 1.03
CA SER A 98 -25.33 -16.55 2.03
C SER A 98 -25.42 -15.17 1.38
N VAL A 99 -26.16 -14.27 2.02
CA VAL A 99 -26.20 -12.84 1.67
C VAL A 99 -26.07 -12.06 2.95
N GLU A 100 -25.10 -11.16 2.98
CA GLU A 100 -24.89 -10.22 4.07
C GLU A 100 -25.02 -8.80 3.52
N THR A 101 -25.67 -7.92 4.28
CA THR A 101 -25.84 -6.51 3.89
C THR A 101 -25.54 -5.64 5.09
N GLU A 102 -24.42 -4.95 5.01
CA GLU A 102 -23.95 -4.07 6.07
C GLU A 102 -24.09 -2.61 5.68
N ARG A 103 -24.48 -1.78 6.65
CA ARG A 103 -24.42 -0.33 6.50
C ARG A 103 -23.02 0.14 6.86
N ALA A 104 -22.19 0.36 5.85
CA ALA A 104 -20.90 1.02 6.04
C ALA A 104 -21.09 2.55 6.20
N ARG A 105 -20.29 3.15 7.09
CA ARG A 105 -20.19 4.60 7.23
C ARG A 105 -18.74 5.00 7.05
N ASP A 106 -18.48 5.78 6.01
CA ASP A 106 -17.18 6.44 5.84
C ASP A 106 -17.23 7.81 6.52
N SER A 107 -16.29 8.06 7.43
CA SER A 107 -16.24 9.30 8.21
C SER A 107 -15.27 10.27 7.55
N ALA A 108 -15.54 11.58 7.68
CA ALA A 108 -14.60 12.57 7.18
C ALA A 108 -13.21 12.36 7.82
N PRO A 109 -12.12 12.51 7.05
CA PRO A 109 -10.78 12.43 7.59
C PRO A 109 -10.58 13.52 8.65
N LEU A 110 -9.66 13.25 9.58
CA LEU A 110 -9.25 14.25 10.55
C LEU A 110 -8.59 15.46 9.85
N PRO A 111 -8.64 16.65 10.48
CA PRO A 111 -7.74 17.74 10.16
C PRO A 111 -6.28 17.29 10.04
N PHE A 112 -5.51 17.99 9.20
CA PHE A 112 -4.11 17.62 8.95
C PHE A 112 -3.21 17.86 10.17
N ASP A 113 -2.46 16.83 10.53
CA ASP A 113 -1.15 17.01 11.16
C ASP A 113 -0.06 17.29 10.10
N LEU A 114 1.16 17.61 10.53
CA LEU A 114 2.26 17.94 9.60
C LEU A 114 2.59 16.77 8.66
N SER A 115 2.63 15.54 9.16
CA SER A 115 3.02 14.36 8.38
C SER A 115 1.99 14.10 7.27
N THR A 116 0.71 14.12 7.62
CA THR A 116 -0.40 13.90 6.69
C THR A 116 -0.47 15.03 5.66
N LEU A 117 -0.23 16.28 6.07
CA LEU A 117 -0.13 17.40 5.13
C LEU A 117 1.02 17.18 4.13
N GLN A 118 2.19 16.75 4.61
CA GLN A 118 3.35 16.47 3.76
C GLN A 118 3.09 15.31 2.80
N GLU A 119 2.44 14.24 3.24
CA GLU A 119 2.04 13.12 2.38
C GLU A 119 1.08 13.56 1.27
N VAL A 120 0.04 14.33 1.63
CA VAL A 120 -0.95 14.82 0.66
C VAL A 120 -0.33 15.80 -0.33
N CYS A 121 0.54 16.71 0.13
CA CYS A 121 1.23 17.66 -0.75
C CYS A 121 2.22 16.97 -1.68
N SER A 122 2.94 15.96 -1.20
CA SER A 122 3.81 15.12 -2.03
C SER A 122 3.00 14.40 -3.11
N ALA A 123 1.92 13.71 -2.72
CA ALA A 123 1.09 12.94 -3.65
C ALA A 123 0.34 13.80 -4.69
N LYS A 124 -0.17 14.98 -4.29
CA LYS A 124 -0.96 15.84 -5.17
C LYS A 124 -0.14 16.84 -5.98
N PHE A 125 0.94 17.35 -5.40
CA PHE A 125 1.67 18.49 -5.96
C PHE A 125 3.16 18.21 -6.18
N GLY A 126 3.68 17.05 -5.77
CA GLY A 126 5.09 16.71 -5.89
C GLY A 126 6.02 17.53 -4.97
N LEU A 127 5.47 18.20 -3.96
CA LEU A 127 6.24 19.04 -3.04
C LEU A 127 7.10 18.18 -2.10
N GLY A 128 8.32 18.62 -1.87
CA GLY A 128 9.19 18.00 -0.87
C GLY A 128 8.67 18.19 0.56
N VAL A 129 9.14 17.33 1.48
CA VAL A 129 8.82 17.41 2.92
C VAL A 129 9.20 18.78 3.51
N GLN A 130 10.42 19.25 3.20
CA GLN A 130 10.92 20.55 3.68
C GLN A 130 10.18 21.71 3.01
N GLU A 131 9.95 21.63 1.70
CA GLU A 131 9.23 22.66 0.94
C GLU A 131 7.80 22.84 1.46
N THR A 132 7.08 21.75 1.71
CA THR A 132 5.74 21.79 2.31
C THR A 132 5.77 22.46 3.68
N LEU A 133 6.75 22.13 4.52
CA LEU A 133 6.93 22.72 5.84
C LEU A 133 7.29 24.22 5.77
N ASP A 134 8.08 24.64 4.79
CA ASP A 134 8.43 26.05 4.59
C ASP A 134 7.21 26.87 4.14
N VAL A 135 6.42 26.34 3.20
CA VAL A 135 5.16 26.95 2.77
C VAL A 135 4.17 27.03 3.94
N ALA A 136 3.99 25.95 4.69
CA ALA A 136 3.08 25.93 5.84
C ALA A 136 3.52 26.91 6.95
N GLN A 137 4.84 27.06 7.18
CA GLN A 137 5.38 28.08 8.08
C GLN A 137 5.12 29.49 7.57
N ALA A 138 5.30 29.77 6.27
CA ALA A 138 5.00 31.08 5.71
C ALA A 138 3.51 31.44 5.89
N LEU A 139 2.61 30.49 5.64
CA LEU A 139 1.17 30.66 5.85
C LEU A 139 0.81 30.95 7.32
N TYR A 140 1.49 30.29 8.27
CA TYR A 140 1.30 30.52 9.70
C TYR A 140 1.92 31.83 10.20
N GLU A 141 3.17 32.12 9.85
CA GLU A 141 3.94 33.21 10.45
C GLU A 141 3.74 34.54 9.73
N THR A 142 3.80 34.52 8.40
CA THR A 142 3.75 35.73 7.56
C THR A 142 2.31 36.10 7.24
N HIS A 143 1.52 35.13 6.79
CA HIS A 143 0.17 35.39 6.28
C HIS A 143 -0.94 35.22 7.32
N LYS A 144 -0.65 34.62 8.48
CA LYS A 144 -1.64 34.32 9.54
C LYS A 144 -2.88 33.59 9.02
N ALA A 145 -2.71 32.76 7.99
CA ALA A 145 -3.80 32.08 7.28
C ALA A 145 -4.13 30.70 7.88
N THR A 146 -3.18 30.11 8.62
CA THR A 146 -3.30 28.78 9.23
C THR A 146 -2.86 28.80 10.69
N THR A 147 -3.12 27.72 11.43
CA THR A 147 -2.62 27.48 12.79
C THR A 147 -1.20 26.90 12.77
N TYR A 148 -0.61 26.68 13.95
CA TYR A 148 0.76 26.19 14.09
C TYR A 148 1.01 24.90 13.29
N PRO A 149 1.91 24.92 12.28
CA PRO A 149 1.97 23.88 11.26
C PRO A 149 2.84 22.68 11.64
N ARG A 150 3.48 22.68 12.81
CA ARG A 150 4.35 21.59 13.28
C ARG A 150 3.68 20.71 14.33
N THR A 151 2.35 20.63 14.30
CA THR A 151 1.57 19.74 15.16
C THR A 151 1.56 18.31 14.62
N ASP A 152 1.53 17.35 15.54
CA ASP A 152 1.32 15.92 15.31
C ASP A 152 -0.12 15.48 15.67
N CYS A 153 -1.04 16.43 15.85
CA CYS A 153 -2.41 16.18 16.30
C CYS A 153 -3.44 16.56 15.22
N GLY A 154 -4.28 15.59 14.84
CA GLY A 154 -5.42 15.81 13.94
C GLY A 154 -6.72 16.24 14.64
N TYR A 155 -6.71 16.55 15.95
CA TYR A 155 -7.90 16.96 16.70
C TYR A 155 -7.90 18.47 16.98
N LEU A 156 -9.10 19.03 17.16
CA LEU A 156 -9.31 20.42 17.56
C LEU A 156 -9.88 20.47 19.00
N PRO A 157 -9.52 21.49 19.81
CA PRO A 157 -10.12 21.72 21.13
C PRO A 157 -11.63 21.97 21.10
#